data_AF-A0AAA9Z9X6-F1
#
_entry.id   AF-A0AAA9Z9X6-F1
#
_cell.length_a   1.000
_cell.length_b   1.000
_cell.length_c   1.000
_cell.angle_alpha   90.00
_cell.angle_beta   90.00
_cell.angle_gamma   90.00
#
_symmetry.space_group_name_H-M   'P 1'
#
loop_
_entity.id
_entity.type
_entity.pdbx_description
1 polymer ?
#
loop_
_entity_poly.entity_id
_entity_poly.type
_entity_poly.pdbx_seq_one_letter_code
_entity_poly.pdbx_strand_id
1 'polypeptide(L)'
;MADERNFRSTYYEKVGCRSVEERKSLEILLKDKPLNVLKLKQFCIRFTVPNIHRSVLWNFLLGVTPAYTDSCKYVMTQREAVYEDLLRALQVMRIVDDKTPKPKVLYAMWLLETKQLCLGYDLNQESHFSNVTEVLLQIFDNDIEIYWMSKGFHEYSQEIIEEMGKLSDLTGTILEKEDNGLYIHLKSCDILPVLPLEKWYGSFFAGVLPELAIIRIWDKICGGSIKIVIFVLIEILRTLRRRVLRCVDLKSLLECIDTIKDEQETADLIVNKAIELWQQNKGHNEFILQSKVKSLI
;
A
#
# COMPACT_ATOMS: atom_id res chain seq x y z
N MET A 1 46.02 -5.41 2.36
CA MET A 1 44.72 -5.10 2.98
C MET A 1 43.65 -5.36 1.94
N ALA A 2 43.15 -6.58 1.88
CA ALA A 2 42.16 -7.00 0.90
C ALA A 2 40.94 -7.53 1.66
N ASP A 3 39.92 -6.68 1.72
CA ASP A 3 38.55 -7.05 1.35
C ASP A 3 38.02 -8.35 1.98
N GLU A 4 37.77 -8.32 3.30
CA GLU A 4 36.78 -9.19 3.95
C GLU A 4 35.38 -8.79 3.49
N ARG A 5 35.08 -8.98 2.21
CA ARG A 5 33.72 -8.96 1.67
C ARG A 5 32.98 -10.16 2.26
N ASN A 6 32.45 -9.92 3.46
CA ASN A 6 31.53 -10.68 4.29
C ASN A 6 31.07 -12.01 3.68
N PHE A 7 31.90 -13.06 3.80
CA PHE A 7 31.64 -14.43 3.32
C PHE A 7 30.27 -14.98 3.77
N ARG A 8 29.78 -14.49 4.92
CA ARG A 8 28.46 -14.85 5.48
C ARG A 8 27.33 -14.30 4.63
N SER A 9 27.44 -13.07 4.14
CA SER A 9 26.41 -12.46 3.27
C SER A 9 26.25 -13.23 1.95
N THR A 10 27.36 -13.63 1.32
CA THR A 10 27.35 -14.44 0.10
C THR A 10 26.81 -15.85 0.34
N TYR A 11 27.03 -16.41 1.53
CA TYR A 11 26.47 -17.72 1.91
C TYR A 11 24.96 -17.62 2.14
N TYR A 12 24.49 -16.63 2.92
CA TYR A 12 23.06 -16.38 3.15
C TYR A 12 22.30 -16.04 1.87
N GLU A 13 22.96 -15.37 0.93
CA GLU A 13 22.46 -15.10 -0.41
C GLU A 13 22.27 -16.38 -1.23
N LYS A 14 23.21 -17.34 -1.15
CA LYS A 14 23.11 -18.63 -1.86
C LYS A 14 22.10 -19.60 -1.23
N VAL A 15 21.83 -19.52 0.07
CA VAL A 15 20.90 -20.43 0.77
C VAL A 15 19.51 -19.83 1.00
N GLY A 16 19.20 -18.66 0.45
CA GLY A 16 17.88 -18.01 0.55
C GLY A 16 17.58 -17.38 1.91
N CYS A 17 18.58 -17.26 2.80
CA CYS A 17 18.44 -16.73 4.16
C CYS A 17 18.70 -15.21 4.26
N ARG A 18 18.36 -14.43 3.22
CA ARG A 18 18.45 -12.95 3.25
C ARG A 18 17.61 -12.34 4.39
N SER A 19 16.50 -12.99 4.73
CA SER A 19 15.53 -12.52 5.73
C SER A 19 16.07 -12.37 7.16
N VAL A 20 17.09 -13.15 7.55
CA VAL A 20 17.62 -13.13 8.93
C VAL A 20 18.48 -11.89 9.19
N GLU A 21 19.31 -11.49 8.23
CA GLU A 21 20.12 -10.28 8.34
C GLU A 21 19.25 -9.01 8.22
N GLU A 22 18.28 -9.02 7.31
CA GLU A 22 17.30 -7.94 7.15
C GLU A 22 16.50 -7.72 8.44
N ARG A 23 16.01 -8.80 9.06
CA ARG A 23 15.32 -8.72 10.36
C ARG A 23 16.20 -8.11 11.45
N LYS A 24 17.44 -8.58 11.60
CA LYS A 24 18.37 -8.03 12.60
C LYS A 24 18.66 -6.56 12.35
N SER A 25 18.81 -6.16 11.09
CA SER A 25 19.04 -4.76 10.74
C SER A 25 17.85 -3.87 11.11
N LEU A 26 16.61 -4.33 10.88
CA LEU A 26 15.42 -3.62 11.32
C LEU A 26 15.32 -3.52 12.85
N GLU A 27 15.63 -4.61 13.56
CA GLU A 27 15.65 -4.62 15.04
C GLU A 27 16.69 -3.65 15.62
N ILE A 28 17.80 -3.40 14.92
CA ILE A 28 18.76 -2.37 15.29
C ILE A 28 18.17 -0.98 15.07
N LEU A 29 17.54 -0.73 13.91
CA LEU A 29 16.92 0.56 13.61
C LEU A 29 15.77 0.92 14.57
N LEU A 30 14.99 -0.07 15.00
CA LEU A 30 13.90 0.11 15.97
C LEU A 30 14.39 0.38 17.41
N LYS A 31 15.69 0.24 17.69
CA LYS A 31 16.30 0.59 18.98
C LYS A 31 16.81 2.03 19.02
N ASP A 32 16.95 2.71 17.89
CA ASP A 32 17.37 4.13 17.84
C ASP A 32 16.34 5.00 18.60
N LYS A 33 16.82 5.91 19.46
CA LYS A 33 15.99 6.87 20.20
C LYS A 33 16.51 8.30 19.99
N PRO A 34 15.76 9.21 19.34
CA PRO A 34 14.47 8.98 18.67
C PRO A 34 14.60 8.07 17.44
N LEU A 35 13.49 7.45 17.04
CA LEU A 35 13.44 6.62 15.83
C LEU A 35 13.77 7.45 14.58
N ASN A 36 14.63 6.92 13.71
CA ASN A 36 15.04 7.60 12.50
C ASN A 36 14.10 7.26 11.32
N VAL A 37 13.15 8.15 11.04
CA VAL A 37 12.17 8.03 9.95
C VAL A 37 12.82 7.76 8.60
N LEU A 38 13.91 8.47 8.26
CA LEU A 38 14.56 8.34 6.97
C LEU A 38 15.18 6.95 6.79
N LYS A 39 15.89 6.43 7.80
CA LYS A 39 16.47 5.09 7.74
C LYS A 39 15.38 4.01 7.63
N LEU A 40 14.27 4.17 8.34
CA LEU A 40 13.15 3.24 8.33
C LEU A 40 12.39 3.24 7.00
N LYS A 41 12.21 4.42 6.38
CA LYS A 41 11.70 4.53 5.00
C LYS A 41 12.63 3.87 3.99
N GLN A 42 13.94 4.12 4.09
CA GLN A 42 14.94 3.48 3.24
C GLN A 42 14.94 1.95 3.39
N PHE A 43 14.76 1.45 4.61
CA PHE A 43 14.60 0.02 4.85
C PHE A 43 13.40 -0.53 4.08
N CYS A 44 12.23 0.11 4.20
CA CYS A 44 11.03 -0.29 3.48
C CYS A 44 11.20 -0.27 1.96
N ILE A 45 11.86 0.75 1.41
CA ILE A 45 12.16 0.84 -0.02
C ILE A 45 13.02 -0.35 -0.47
N ARG A 46 14.03 -0.72 0.31
CA ARG A 46 15.04 -1.72 -0.07
C ARG A 46 14.59 -3.16 0.19
N PHE A 47 13.89 -3.42 1.29
CA PHE A 47 13.60 -4.76 1.78
C PHE A 47 12.11 -4.96 2.04
N THR A 48 11.67 -6.21 2.06
CA THR A 48 10.32 -6.55 2.50
C THR A 48 10.29 -6.57 4.02
N VAL A 49 9.26 -6.00 4.64
CA VAL A 49 9.20 -5.91 6.09
C VAL A 49 8.86 -7.27 6.68
N PRO A 50 9.60 -7.77 7.68
CA PRO A 50 9.24 -9.00 8.39
C PRO A 50 7.87 -8.88 9.07
N ASN A 51 7.01 -9.90 8.96
CA ASN A 51 5.64 -9.87 9.48
C ASN A 51 5.54 -9.41 10.94
N ILE A 52 6.42 -9.90 11.81
CA ILE A 52 6.43 -9.59 13.25
C ILE A 52 6.67 -8.10 13.56
N HIS A 53 7.35 -7.38 12.66
CA HIS A 53 7.71 -5.97 12.85
C HIS A 53 6.83 -5.03 12.03
N ARG A 54 5.92 -5.56 11.19
CA ARG A 54 5.17 -4.74 10.23
C ARG A 54 4.23 -3.76 10.90
N SER A 55 3.40 -4.21 11.86
CA SER A 55 2.50 -3.31 12.59
C SER A 55 3.28 -2.18 13.26
N VAL A 56 4.35 -2.48 14.00
CA VAL A 56 5.19 -1.48 14.68
C VAL A 56 5.77 -0.47 13.70
N LEU A 57 6.33 -0.95 12.58
CA LEU A 57 6.97 -0.10 11.59
C LEU A 57 5.96 0.79 10.85
N TRP A 58 4.84 0.23 10.42
CA TRP A 58 3.80 0.98 9.72
C TRP A 58 3.12 1.98 10.64
N ASN A 59 2.80 1.61 11.89
CA ASN A 59 2.28 2.55 12.87
C ASN A 59 3.20 3.77 13.04
N PHE A 60 4.52 3.54 13.08
CA PHE A 60 5.47 4.64 13.15
C PHE A 60 5.51 5.48 11.87
N LEU A 61 5.67 4.85 10.70
CA LEU A 61 5.82 5.55 9.42
C LEU A 61 4.55 6.29 8.97
N LEU A 62 3.38 5.78 9.35
CA LEU A 62 2.08 6.40 9.09
C LEU A 62 1.75 7.50 10.11
N GLY A 63 2.53 7.65 11.18
CA GLY A 63 2.34 8.67 12.21
C GLY A 63 1.33 8.28 13.30
N VAL A 64 0.99 7.00 13.42
CA VAL A 64 0.15 6.47 14.50
C VAL A 64 0.90 6.55 15.83
N THR A 65 2.14 6.07 15.87
CA THR A 65 2.99 6.13 17.07
C THR A 65 4.05 7.23 16.96
N PRO A 66 4.36 7.95 18.05
CA PRO A 66 5.38 8.99 18.05
C PRO A 66 6.80 8.41 18.00
N ALA A 67 7.77 9.24 17.61
CA ALA A 67 9.20 8.86 17.60
C ALA A 67 9.80 8.66 19.00
N TYR A 68 9.22 9.30 20.01
CA TYR A 68 9.64 9.21 21.40
C TYR A 68 8.81 8.16 22.14
N THR A 69 9.47 7.09 22.58
CA THR A 69 8.84 5.96 23.26
C THR A 69 8.03 6.37 24.49
N ASP A 70 8.49 7.41 25.19
CA ASP A 70 7.91 7.85 26.45
C ASP A 70 6.54 8.54 26.24
N SER A 71 6.30 9.06 25.03
CA SER A 71 5.03 9.65 24.64
C SER A 71 4.04 8.62 24.09
N CYS A 72 4.47 7.41 23.74
CA CYS A 72 3.60 6.40 23.09
C CYS A 72 2.36 6.09 23.91
N LYS A 73 2.51 5.89 25.23
CA LYS A 73 1.37 5.57 26.09
C LYS A 73 0.34 6.69 26.09
N TYR A 74 0.78 7.94 26.27
CA TYR A 74 -0.11 9.10 26.27
C TYR A 74 -0.83 9.26 24.93
N VAL A 75 -0.10 9.19 23.82
CA VAL A 75 -0.67 9.33 22.47
C VAL A 75 -1.70 8.23 22.20
N MET A 76 -1.40 6.98 22.54
CA MET A 76 -2.34 5.87 22.33
C MET A 76 -3.61 6.02 23.16
N THR A 77 -3.51 6.49 24.41
CA THR A 77 -4.69 6.79 25.23
C THR A 77 -5.59 7.86 24.61
N GLN A 78 -5.02 8.93 24.04
CA GLN A 78 -5.83 9.95 23.35
C GLN A 78 -6.47 9.40 22.07
N ARG A 79 -5.71 8.60 21.31
CA ARG A 79 -6.18 7.96 20.08
C ARG A 79 -7.33 6.98 20.32
N GLU A 80 -7.27 6.23 21.41
CA GLU A 80 -8.35 5.34 21.87
C GLU A 80 -9.60 6.14 22.26
N ALA A 81 -9.45 7.22 23.02
CA ALA A 81 -10.58 8.09 23.37
C ALA A 81 -11.29 8.66 22.12
N VAL A 82 -10.53 9.15 21.14
CA VAL A 82 -11.09 9.65 19.87
C VAL A 82 -11.82 8.55 19.11
N TYR A 83 -11.24 7.36 19.03
CA TYR A 83 -11.86 6.21 18.37
C TYR A 83 -13.23 5.87 19.00
N GLU A 84 -13.27 5.75 20.33
CA GLU A 84 -14.49 5.43 21.08
C GLU A 84 -15.55 6.53 20.95
N ASP A 85 -15.16 7.80 21.00
CA ASP A 85 -16.08 8.93 20.87
C ASP A 85 -16.69 9.00 19.46
N LEU A 86 -15.90 8.79 18.41
CA LEU A 86 -16.38 8.75 17.02
C LEU A 86 -17.35 7.58 16.80
N LEU A 87 -17.00 6.38 17.28
CA LEU A 87 -17.85 5.21 17.16
C LEU A 87 -19.18 5.41 17.88
N ARG A 88 -19.13 5.91 19.12
CA ARG A 88 -20.33 6.21 19.91
C ARG A 88 -21.21 7.26 19.23
N ALA A 89 -20.61 8.32 18.69
CA ALA A 89 -21.36 9.36 17.99
C ALA A 89 -22.15 8.79 16.81
N LEU A 90 -21.53 7.93 15.98
CA LEU A 90 -22.21 7.30 14.84
C LEU A 90 -23.33 6.34 15.26
N GLN A 91 -23.14 5.60 16.36
CA GLN A 91 -24.18 4.73 16.93
C GLN A 91 -25.38 5.55 17.44
N VAL A 92 -25.13 6.65 18.14
CA VAL A 92 -26.17 7.58 18.62
C VAL A 92 -26.92 8.22 17.45
N MET A 93 -26.20 8.59 16.38
CA MET A 93 -26.78 9.11 15.14
C MET A 93 -27.51 8.04 14.31
N ARG A 94 -27.40 6.75 14.70
CA ARG A 94 -27.95 5.59 13.98
C ARG A 94 -27.44 5.48 12.54
N ILE A 95 -26.22 5.95 12.30
CA ILE A 95 -25.55 5.85 11.00
C ILE A 95 -24.93 4.45 10.84
N VAL A 96 -24.48 3.85 11.95
CA VAL A 96 -23.93 2.50 11.99
C VAL A 96 -24.65 1.68 13.06
N ASP A 97 -24.67 0.37 12.86
CA ASP A 97 -25.22 -0.62 13.78
C ASP A 97 -24.31 -1.87 13.83
N ASP A 98 -24.69 -2.86 14.63
CA ASP A 98 -23.93 -4.11 14.80
C ASP A 98 -23.84 -4.96 13.51
N LYS A 99 -24.65 -4.67 12.49
CA LYS A 99 -24.63 -5.35 11.19
C LYS A 99 -23.76 -4.63 10.17
N THR A 100 -23.37 -3.40 10.45
CA THR A 100 -22.57 -2.58 9.55
C THR A 100 -21.16 -3.16 9.46
N PRO A 101 -20.67 -3.50 8.25
CA PRO A 101 -19.32 -4.02 8.08
C PRO A 101 -18.26 -3.09 8.68
N LYS A 102 -17.28 -3.66 9.40
CA LYS A 102 -16.23 -2.91 10.08
C LYS A 102 -15.48 -1.89 9.17
N PRO A 103 -15.10 -2.22 7.91
CA PRO A 103 -14.49 -1.22 7.02
C PRO A 103 -15.36 0.01 6.77
N LYS A 104 -16.68 -0.16 6.73
CA LYS A 104 -17.65 0.95 6.56
C LYS A 104 -17.82 1.76 7.84
N VAL A 105 -17.79 1.10 9.00
CA VAL A 105 -17.79 1.80 10.30
C VAL A 105 -16.58 2.72 10.41
N LEU A 106 -15.38 2.21 10.12
CA LEU A 106 -14.15 2.99 10.18
C LEU A 106 -14.13 4.13 9.14
N TYR A 107 -14.69 3.91 7.96
CA TYR A 107 -14.84 4.97 6.95
C TYR A 107 -15.83 6.06 7.41
N ALA A 108 -16.96 5.69 8.00
CA ALA A 108 -17.90 6.65 8.58
C ALA A 108 -17.27 7.47 9.72
N MET A 109 -16.41 6.84 10.53
CA MET A 109 -15.66 7.54 11.59
C MET A 109 -14.73 8.60 10.98
N TRP A 110 -14.02 8.25 9.92
CA TRP A 110 -13.15 9.19 9.20
C TRP A 110 -13.93 10.33 8.56
N LEU A 111 -15.08 10.06 7.93
CA LEU A 111 -15.96 11.09 7.38
C LEU A 111 -16.47 12.04 8.47
N LEU A 112 -16.82 11.52 9.65
CA LEU A 112 -17.26 12.34 10.77
C LEU A 112 -16.13 13.22 11.29
N GLU A 113 -14.95 12.64 11.51
CA GLU A 113 -13.75 13.35 11.99
C GLU A 113 -13.36 14.50 11.04
N THR A 114 -13.44 14.25 9.73
CA THR A 114 -13.08 15.23 8.68
C THR A 114 -14.24 16.16 8.30
N LYS A 115 -15.40 16.05 8.97
CA LYS A 115 -16.62 16.84 8.70
C LYS A 115 -17.17 16.66 7.28
N GLN A 116 -16.91 15.51 6.67
CA GLN A 116 -17.40 15.13 5.34
C GLN A 116 -18.68 14.28 5.41
N LEU A 117 -19.07 13.81 6.59
CA LEU A 117 -20.29 13.05 6.79
C LEU A 117 -21.53 13.95 6.69
N CYS A 118 -22.30 13.82 5.60
CA CYS A 118 -23.55 14.54 5.38
C CYS A 118 -24.79 13.66 5.63
N LEU A 119 -25.94 14.30 5.86
CA LEU A 119 -27.21 13.58 6.04
C LEU A 119 -27.59 12.83 4.76
N GLY A 120 -27.90 11.53 4.89
CA GLY A 120 -28.25 10.68 3.75
C GLY A 120 -27.05 10.17 2.95
N TYR A 121 -25.82 10.32 3.45
CA TYR A 121 -24.63 9.73 2.82
C TYR A 121 -24.78 8.22 2.69
N ASP A 122 -24.57 7.69 1.48
CA ASP A 122 -24.63 6.25 1.23
C ASP A 122 -23.28 5.59 1.59
N LEU A 123 -23.22 4.99 2.78
CA LEU A 123 -22.06 4.21 3.23
C LEU A 123 -21.82 2.94 2.40
N ASN A 124 -22.70 2.59 1.47
CA ASN A 124 -22.50 1.46 0.56
C ASN A 124 -21.71 1.82 -0.68
N GLN A 125 -21.47 3.11 -0.94
CA GLN A 125 -20.59 3.52 -2.02
C GLN A 125 -19.17 2.97 -1.80
N GLU A 126 -18.58 2.40 -2.84
CA GLU A 126 -17.18 1.95 -2.79
C GLU A 126 -16.27 3.15 -2.49
N SER A 127 -15.35 2.96 -1.55
CA SER A 127 -14.32 3.95 -1.24
C SER A 127 -12.96 3.27 -1.17
N HIS A 128 -11.91 3.98 -1.60
CA HIS A 128 -10.55 3.49 -1.47
C HIS A 128 -10.17 3.25 -0.01
N PHE A 129 -10.72 4.07 0.91
CA PHE A 129 -10.56 3.89 2.35
C PHE A 129 -11.05 2.51 2.78
N SER A 130 -12.30 2.16 2.48
CA SER A 130 -12.89 0.88 2.89
C SER A 130 -12.14 -0.31 2.30
N ASN A 131 -11.72 -0.23 1.03
CA ASN A 131 -10.95 -1.31 0.39
C ASN A 131 -9.59 -1.53 1.10
N VAL A 132 -8.90 -0.44 1.44
CA VAL A 132 -7.62 -0.53 2.18
C VAL A 132 -7.85 -1.07 3.59
N THR A 133 -8.88 -0.57 4.29
CA THR A 133 -9.23 -1.02 5.64
C THR A 133 -9.60 -2.50 5.69
N GLU A 134 -10.29 -3.02 4.68
CA GLU A 134 -10.62 -4.44 4.59
C GLU A 134 -9.36 -5.32 4.59
N VAL A 135 -8.35 -4.96 3.81
CA VAL A 135 -7.05 -5.64 3.82
C VAL A 135 -6.37 -5.51 5.19
N LEU A 136 -6.37 -4.32 5.79
CA LEU A 136 -5.75 -4.11 7.11
C LEU A 136 -6.39 -4.98 8.21
N LEU A 137 -7.72 -5.12 8.21
CA LEU A 137 -8.47 -5.95 9.14
C LEU A 137 -8.19 -7.46 8.99
N GLN A 138 -7.76 -7.90 7.81
CA GLN A 138 -7.34 -9.28 7.60
C GLN A 138 -5.90 -9.55 8.07
N ILE A 139 -5.08 -8.51 8.17
CA ILE A 139 -3.63 -8.63 8.45
C ILE A 139 -3.30 -8.29 9.90
N PHE A 140 -4.08 -7.44 10.55
CA PHE A 140 -3.83 -6.95 11.91
C PHE A 140 -5.08 -7.10 12.78
N ASP A 141 -4.87 -7.21 14.10
CA ASP A 141 -5.95 -7.49 15.07
C ASP A 141 -6.41 -6.25 15.86
N ASN A 142 -5.61 -5.17 15.88
CA ASN A 142 -5.90 -3.99 16.71
C ASN A 142 -6.70 -2.94 15.93
N ASP A 143 -8.03 -2.93 16.12
CA ASP A 143 -8.97 -2.01 15.48
C ASP A 143 -8.57 -0.52 15.59
N ILE A 144 -8.04 -0.11 16.74
CA ILE A 144 -7.65 1.28 16.99
C ILE A 144 -6.46 1.62 16.08
N GLU A 145 -5.42 0.80 16.08
CA GLU A 145 -4.28 0.97 15.17
C GLU A 145 -4.74 0.93 13.71
N ILE A 146 -5.61 -0.01 13.35
CA ILE A 146 -6.13 -0.17 11.99
C ILE A 146 -6.88 1.08 11.52
N TYR A 147 -7.69 1.72 12.37
CA TYR A 147 -8.33 2.99 12.04
C TYR A 147 -7.30 4.07 11.69
N TRP A 148 -6.28 4.24 12.53
CA TRP A 148 -5.24 5.25 12.33
C TRP A 148 -4.33 4.92 11.14
N MET A 149 -4.03 3.64 10.90
CA MET A 149 -3.31 3.18 9.73
C MET A 149 -4.11 3.42 8.45
N SER A 150 -5.42 3.12 8.47
CA SER A 150 -6.32 3.37 7.34
C SER A 150 -6.34 4.84 6.97
N LYS A 151 -6.41 5.74 7.97
CA LYS A 151 -6.30 7.18 7.76
C LYS A 151 -4.95 7.58 7.14
N GLY A 152 -3.85 7.02 7.64
CA GLY A 152 -2.52 7.26 7.09
C GLY A 152 -2.36 6.80 5.63
N PHE A 153 -2.94 5.65 5.27
CA PHE A 153 -2.99 5.17 3.88
C PHE A 153 -3.94 5.99 3.01
N HIS A 154 -5.04 6.48 3.56
CA HIS A 154 -5.98 7.31 2.83
C HIS A 154 -5.34 8.64 2.38
N GLU A 155 -4.43 9.20 3.18
CA GLU A 155 -3.63 10.37 2.75
C GLU A 155 -2.80 10.06 1.49
N TYR A 156 -2.14 8.89 1.43
CA TYR A 156 -1.43 8.44 0.22
C TYR A 156 -2.38 8.19 -0.95
N SER A 157 -3.58 7.68 -0.67
CA SER A 157 -4.62 7.45 -1.68
C SER A 157 -5.05 8.78 -2.32
N GLN A 158 -5.30 9.80 -1.49
CA GLN A 158 -5.63 11.15 -1.96
C GLN A 158 -4.51 11.77 -2.81
N GLU A 159 -3.24 11.64 -2.39
CA GLU A 159 -2.09 12.12 -3.18
C GLU A 159 -2.00 11.42 -4.54
N ILE A 160 -2.19 10.10 -4.57
CA ILE A 160 -2.22 9.36 -5.84
C ILE A 160 -3.32 9.91 -6.75
N ILE A 161 -4.52 10.16 -6.20
CA ILE A 161 -5.67 10.70 -6.94
C ILE A 161 -5.35 12.09 -7.50
N GLU A 162 -4.72 12.96 -6.71
CA GLU A 162 -4.29 14.30 -7.14
C GLU A 162 -3.28 14.25 -8.30
N GLU A 163 -2.42 13.23 -8.32
CA GLU A 163 -1.35 13.04 -9.32
C GLU A 163 -1.76 12.10 -10.48
N MET A 164 -3.03 11.69 -10.57
CA MET A 164 -3.48 10.65 -11.51
C MET A 164 -3.18 10.93 -12.97
N GLY A 165 -3.28 12.20 -13.41
CA GLY A 165 -2.93 12.56 -14.78
C GLY A 165 -1.49 12.17 -15.13
N LYS A 166 -0.54 12.50 -14.25
CA LYS A 166 0.89 12.17 -14.45
C LYS A 166 1.14 10.67 -14.33
N LEU A 167 0.45 9.99 -13.41
CA LEU A 167 0.58 8.53 -13.24
C LEU A 167 0.04 7.77 -14.45
N SER A 168 -1.08 8.21 -15.02
CA SER A 168 -1.68 7.61 -16.23
C SER A 168 -0.74 7.75 -17.44
N ASP A 169 -0.19 8.94 -17.68
CA ASP A 169 0.75 9.18 -18.78
C ASP A 169 2.04 8.35 -18.62
N LEU A 170 2.56 8.29 -17.39
CA LEU A 170 3.73 7.49 -17.09
C LEU A 170 3.45 5.99 -17.24
N THR A 171 2.24 5.54 -16.92
CA THR A 171 1.82 4.14 -17.13
C THR A 171 1.90 3.75 -18.59
N GLY A 172 1.38 4.58 -19.50
CA GLY A 172 1.48 4.35 -20.93
C GLY A 172 2.94 4.29 -21.40
N THR A 173 3.77 5.24 -20.94
CA THR A 173 5.19 5.33 -21.31
C THR A 173 5.99 4.12 -20.85
N ILE A 174 5.81 3.68 -19.60
CA ILE A 174 6.55 2.53 -19.08
C ILE A 174 6.01 1.24 -19.72
N LEU A 175 4.71 1.11 -19.97
CA LEU A 175 4.16 -0.05 -20.66
C LEU A 175 4.70 -0.18 -22.09
N GLU A 176 4.75 0.93 -22.85
CA GLU A 176 5.33 0.95 -24.20
C GLU A 176 6.81 0.52 -24.19
N LYS A 177 7.58 0.99 -23.20
CA LYS A 177 8.99 0.63 -23.03
C LYS A 177 9.20 -0.83 -22.65
N GLU A 178 8.44 -1.34 -21.67
CA GLU A 178 8.64 -2.68 -21.11
C GLU A 178 7.98 -3.78 -21.96
N ASP A 179 6.87 -3.46 -22.63
CA ASP A 179 6.17 -4.37 -23.52
C ASP A 179 5.33 -3.63 -24.58
N ASN A 180 5.99 -3.19 -25.65
CA ASN A 180 5.35 -2.51 -26.78
C ASN A 180 4.23 -3.34 -27.44
N GLY A 181 4.30 -4.67 -27.38
CA GLY A 181 3.26 -5.53 -27.95
C GLY A 181 1.94 -5.44 -27.17
N LEU A 182 2.00 -5.39 -25.84
CA LEU A 182 0.82 -5.16 -25.00
C LEU A 182 0.30 -3.73 -25.17
N TYR A 183 1.21 -2.75 -25.22
CA TYR A 183 0.84 -1.35 -25.42
C TYR A 183 0.05 -1.16 -26.72
N ILE A 184 0.57 -1.64 -27.86
CA ILE A 184 -0.10 -1.53 -29.17
C ILE A 184 -1.45 -2.24 -29.14
N HIS A 185 -1.52 -3.45 -28.58
CA HIS A 185 -2.76 -4.23 -28.49
C HIS A 185 -3.84 -3.47 -27.70
N LEU A 186 -3.54 -3.08 -26.46
CA LEU A 186 -4.48 -2.38 -25.59
C LEU A 186 -4.89 -1.01 -26.14
N LYS A 187 -3.98 -0.34 -26.85
CA LYS A 187 -4.28 0.91 -27.57
C LYS A 187 -5.20 0.66 -28.78
N SER A 188 -4.96 -0.39 -29.55
CA SER A 188 -5.79 -0.73 -30.72
C SER A 188 -7.21 -1.17 -30.35
N CYS A 189 -7.41 -1.67 -29.13
CA CYS A 189 -8.72 -2.01 -28.57
C CYS A 189 -9.36 -0.87 -27.77
N ASP A 190 -8.75 0.33 -27.73
CA ASP A 190 -9.21 1.47 -26.93
C ASP A 190 -9.39 1.17 -25.42
N ILE A 191 -8.65 0.19 -24.88
CA ILE A 191 -8.76 -0.24 -23.48
C ILE A 191 -7.97 0.66 -22.53
N LEU A 192 -6.78 1.13 -22.95
CA LEU A 192 -5.89 1.95 -22.11
C LEU A 192 -6.57 3.16 -21.44
N PRO A 193 -7.34 4.02 -22.16
CA PRO A 193 -7.94 5.21 -21.56
C PRO A 193 -9.11 4.90 -20.61
N VAL A 194 -9.69 3.70 -20.69
CA VAL A 194 -10.85 3.28 -19.87
C VAL A 194 -10.45 2.35 -18.73
N LEU A 195 -9.15 2.10 -18.53
CA LEU A 195 -8.68 1.32 -17.39
C LEU A 195 -9.09 2.01 -16.08
N PRO A 196 -9.55 1.25 -15.06
CA PRO A 196 -9.95 1.81 -13.76
C PRO A 196 -8.72 2.12 -12.90
N LEU A 197 -7.78 2.91 -13.44
CA LEU A 197 -6.51 3.26 -12.80
C LEU A 197 -6.74 3.96 -11.47
N GLU A 198 -7.71 4.86 -11.38
CA GLU A 198 -8.04 5.57 -10.14
C GLU A 198 -8.44 4.59 -9.03
N LYS A 199 -9.31 3.61 -9.35
CA LYS A 199 -9.73 2.57 -8.40
C LYS A 199 -8.54 1.72 -7.97
N TRP A 200 -7.72 1.26 -8.91
CA TRP A 200 -6.58 0.39 -8.61
C TRP A 200 -5.46 1.10 -7.87
N TYR A 201 -5.11 2.31 -8.27
CA TYR A 201 -4.01 3.05 -7.64
C TYR A 201 -4.45 3.65 -6.31
N GLY A 202 -5.67 4.19 -6.23
CA GLY A 202 -6.24 4.74 -5.01
C GLY A 202 -6.42 3.69 -3.91
N SER A 203 -6.76 2.45 -4.25
CA SER A 203 -6.83 1.34 -3.28
C SER A 203 -5.52 0.54 -3.16
N PHE A 204 -4.46 0.95 -3.86
CA PHE A 204 -3.18 0.24 -3.94
C PHE A 204 -3.34 -1.23 -4.32
N PHE A 205 -4.30 -1.54 -5.21
CA PHE A 205 -4.74 -2.86 -5.67
C PHE A 205 -5.49 -3.71 -4.63
N ALA A 206 -5.95 -3.13 -3.52
CA ALA A 206 -6.86 -3.83 -2.61
C ALA A 206 -8.10 -4.29 -3.38
N GLY A 207 -8.47 -5.56 -3.19
CA GLY A 207 -9.54 -6.21 -3.94
C GLY A 207 -9.16 -6.62 -5.37
N VAL A 208 -7.88 -6.57 -5.75
CA VAL A 208 -7.35 -7.08 -7.02
C VAL A 208 -6.29 -8.16 -6.78
N LEU A 209 -5.37 -7.90 -5.85
CA LEU A 209 -4.35 -8.87 -5.43
C LEU A 209 -4.67 -9.41 -4.03
N PRO A 210 -4.36 -10.69 -3.75
CA PRO A 210 -4.41 -11.26 -2.41
C PRO A 210 -3.64 -10.44 -1.36
N GLU A 211 -4.19 -10.39 -0.15
CA GLU A 211 -3.77 -9.54 0.95
C GLU A 211 -2.33 -9.83 1.39
N LEU A 212 -1.93 -11.09 1.44
CA LEU A 212 -0.57 -11.48 1.82
C LEU A 212 0.50 -11.07 0.78
N ALA A 213 0.12 -10.98 -0.50
CA ALA A 213 1.01 -10.51 -1.55
C ALA A 213 1.12 -8.98 -1.50
N ILE A 214 -0.01 -8.29 -1.39
CA ILE A 214 -0.11 -6.84 -1.56
C ILE A 214 0.59 -6.03 -0.46
N ILE A 215 0.64 -6.54 0.77
CA ILE A 215 1.31 -5.87 1.89
C ILE A 215 2.80 -5.60 1.62
N ARG A 216 3.44 -6.38 0.73
CA ARG A 216 4.85 -6.17 0.34
C ARG A 216 5.01 -4.98 -0.61
N ILE A 217 3.97 -4.65 -1.39
CA ILE A 217 3.88 -3.40 -2.14
C ILE A 217 3.64 -2.24 -1.17
N TRP A 218 2.76 -2.44 -0.18
CA TRP A 218 2.43 -1.40 0.79
C TRP A 218 3.60 -1.06 1.71
N ASP A 219 4.52 -2.00 1.97
CA ASP A 219 5.81 -1.69 2.58
C ASP A 219 6.52 -0.57 1.79
N LYS A 220 6.54 -0.63 0.46
CA LYS A 220 7.20 0.39 -0.39
C LYS A 220 6.48 1.73 -0.35
N ILE A 221 5.14 1.70 -0.26
CA ILE A 221 4.31 2.89 -0.12
C ILE A 221 4.55 3.57 1.24
N CYS A 222 4.62 2.80 2.33
CA CYS A 222 5.05 3.29 3.64
C CYS A 222 6.47 3.89 3.60
N GLY A 223 7.35 3.33 2.75
CA GLY A 223 8.65 3.89 2.42
C GLY A 223 8.61 5.22 1.66
N GLY A 224 7.47 5.59 1.08
CA GLY A 224 7.24 6.81 0.31
C GLY A 224 7.16 6.61 -1.21
N SER A 225 7.20 5.38 -1.71
CA SER A 225 7.15 5.12 -3.15
C SER A 225 5.72 4.89 -3.63
N ILE A 226 5.03 5.98 -4.00
CA ILE A 226 3.67 5.90 -4.58
C ILE A 226 3.69 5.36 -6.01
N LYS A 227 4.77 5.59 -6.77
CA LYS A 227 4.90 5.18 -8.19
C LYS A 227 4.95 3.67 -8.39
N ILE A 228 5.15 2.88 -7.32
CA ILE A 228 5.19 1.43 -7.41
C ILE A 228 3.89 0.85 -8.01
N VAL A 229 2.75 1.52 -7.82
CA VAL A 229 1.45 1.09 -8.37
C VAL A 229 1.46 0.92 -9.89
N ILE A 230 2.25 1.73 -10.61
CA ILE A 230 2.41 1.63 -12.06
C ILE A 230 3.08 0.31 -12.43
N PHE A 231 4.16 -0.03 -11.72
CA PHE A 231 4.93 -1.25 -11.97
C PHE A 231 4.14 -2.50 -11.61
N VAL A 232 3.27 -2.43 -10.59
CA VAL A 232 2.33 -3.51 -10.28
C VAL A 232 1.37 -3.75 -11.45
N LEU A 233 0.76 -2.69 -12.02
CA LEU A 233 -0.10 -2.85 -13.19
C LEU A 233 0.64 -3.48 -14.38
N ILE A 234 1.85 -2.99 -14.67
CA ILE A 234 2.64 -3.48 -15.80
C ILE A 234 2.96 -4.96 -15.62
N GLU A 235 3.33 -5.39 -14.41
CA GLU A 235 3.61 -6.80 -14.14
C GLU A 235 2.36 -7.68 -14.13
N ILE A 236 1.19 -7.16 -13.73
CA ILE A 236 -0.10 -7.85 -13.93
C ILE A 236 -0.30 -8.13 -15.42
N LEU A 237 -0.18 -7.10 -16.26
CA LEU A 237 -0.40 -7.23 -17.72
C LEU A 237 0.64 -8.15 -18.37
N ARG A 238 1.91 -8.04 -17.99
CA ARG A 238 3.00 -8.88 -18.51
C ARG A 238 2.87 -10.34 -18.08
N THR A 239 2.51 -10.59 -16.83
CA THR A 239 2.32 -11.96 -16.33
C THR A 239 1.14 -12.64 -17.03
N LEU A 240 0.06 -11.90 -17.26
CA LEU A 240 -1.12 -12.37 -17.98
C LEU A 240 -1.04 -12.18 -19.50
N ARG A 241 0.12 -11.81 -20.07
CA ARG A 241 0.28 -11.35 -21.46
C ARG A 241 -0.48 -12.18 -22.49
N ARG A 242 -0.36 -13.51 -22.44
CA ARG A 242 -1.02 -14.41 -23.41
C ARG A 242 -2.54 -14.34 -23.36
N ARG A 243 -3.11 -14.12 -22.16
CA ARG A 243 -4.55 -13.96 -21.96
C ARG A 243 -4.98 -12.54 -22.35
N VAL A 244 -4.23 -11.51 -21.93
CA VAL A 244 -4.49 -10.09 -22.25
C VAL A 244 -4.51 -9.84 -23.76
N LEU A 245 -3.60 -10.44 -24.53
CA LEU A 245 -3.57 -10.31 -25.99
C LEU A 245 -4.79 -10.94 -26.70
N ARG A 246 -5.63 -11.69 -25.98
CA ARG A 246 -6.90 -12.24 -26.48
C ARG A 246 -8.11 -11.40 -26.06
N CYS A 247 -7.94 -10.50 -25.09
CA CYS A 247 -8.98 -9.59 -24.64
C CYS A 247 -9.16 -8.49 -25.69
N VAL A 248 -10.39 -8.28 -26.13
CA VAL A 248 -10.75 -7.26 -27.13
C VAL A 248 -11.52 -6.09 -26.54
N ASP A 249 -11.91 -6.18 -25.27
CA ASP A 249 -12.64 -5.16 -24.54
C ASP A 249 -12.20 -5.10 -23.07
N LEU A 250 -12.63 -4.05 -22.36
CA LEU A 250 -12.31 -3.87 -20.95
C LEU A 250 -12.87 -5.00 -20.07
N LYS A 251 -14.07 -5.50 -20.37
CA LYS A 251 -14.73 -6.52 -19.54
C LYS A 251 -13.92 -7.82 -19.50
N SER A 252 -13.53 -8.33 -20.65
CA SER A 252 -12.68 -9.53 -20.79
C SER A 252 -11.31 -9.35 -20.15
N LEU A 253 -10.75 -8.13 -20.17
CA LEU A 253 -9.52 -7.83 -19.44
C LEU A 253 -9.72 -7.89 -17.93
N LEU A 254 -10.79 -7.29 -17.40
CA LEU A 254 -11.08 -7.30 -15.97
C LEU A 254 -11.34 -8.72 -15.45
N GLU A 255 -12.11 -9.53 -16.18
CA GLU A 255 -12.31 -10.96 -15.87
C GLU A 255 -10.98 -11.73 -15.88
N CYS A 256 -10.08 -11.42 -16.81
CA CYS A 256 -8.75 -12.02 -16.86
C CYS A 256 -7.87 -11.63 -15.64
N ILE A 257 -7.98 -10.38 -15.17
CA ILE A 257 -7.23 -9.91 -13.99
C ILE A 257 -7.81 -10.52 -12.70
N ASP A 258 -9.13 -10.68 -12.64
CA ASP A 258 -9.83 -11.21 -11.46
C ASP A 258 -9.37 -12.63 -11.09
N THR A 259 -8.92 -13.43 -12.07
CA THR A 259 -8.36 -14.77 -11.82
C THR A 259 -7.14 -14.78 -10.90
N ILE A 260 -6.46 -13.64 -10.70
CA ILE A 260 -5.30 -13.55 -9.81
C ILE A 260 -5.67 -13.74 -8.35
N LYS A 261 -6.91 -13.40 -7.95
CA LYS A 261 -7.38 -13.52 -6.56
C LYS A 261 -7.29 -14.95 -6.03
N ASP A 262 -7.55 -15.92 -6.90
CA ASP A 262 -7.56 -17.34 -6.55
C ASP A 262 -6.17 -17.99 -6.68
N GLU A 263 -5.18 -17.28 -7.26
CA GLU A 263 -3.85 -17.80 -7.57
C GLU A 263 -2.75 -17.08 -6.76
N GLN A 264 -2.60 -17.45 -5.47
CA GLN A 264 -1.61 -16.84 -4.56
C GLN A 264 -0.18 -16.86 -5.12
N GLU A 265 0.25 -17.95 -5.76
CA GLU A 265 1.59 -18.05 -6.37
C GLU A 265 1.79 -17.04 -7.52
N THR A 266 0.75 -16.85 -8.34
CA THR A 266 0.76 -15.86 -9.43
C THR A 266 0.83 -14.45 -8.87
N ALA A 267 0.03 -14.15 -7.84
CA ALA A 267 0.09 -12.86 -7.14
C ALA A 267 1.47 -12.60 -6.54
N ASP A 268 2.08 -13.61 -5.91
CA ASP A 268 3.39 -13.47 -5.30
C ASP A 268 4.50 -13.21 -6.33
N LEU A 269 4.41 -13.89 -7.49
CA LEU A 269 5.30 -13.68 -8.62
C LEU A 269 5.17 -12.25 -9.18
N ILE A 270 3.93 -11.77 -9.37
CA ILE A 270 3.65 -10.41 -9.85
C ILE A 270 4.28 -9.38 -8.92
N VAL A 271 4.05 -9.50 -7.61
CA VAL A 271 4.57 -8.55 -6.62
C VAL A 271 6.11 -8.53 -6.60
N ASN A 272 6.77 -9.70 -6.67
CA ASN A 272 8.23 -9.75 -6.71
C ASN A 272 8.78 -9.05 -7.95
N LYS A 273 8.25 -9.38 -9.13
CA LYS A 273 8.67 -8.76 -10.39
C LYS A 273 8.36 -7.27 -10.42
N ALA A 274 7.27 -6.83 -9.81
CA ALA A 274 6.90 -5.41 -9.77
C ALA A 274 7.89 -4.62 -8.94
N ILE A 275 8.29 -5.17 -7.78
CA ILE A 275 9.34 -4.58 -6.93
C ILE A 275 10.68 -4.54 -7.68
N GLU A 276 11.07 -5.63 -8.35
CA GLU A 276 12.31 -5.69 -9.13
C GLU A 276 12.31 -4.67 -10.29
N LEU A 277 11.22 -4.61 -11.06
CA LEU A 277 11.07 -3.69 -12.18
C LEU A 277 11.10 -2.24 -11.72
N TRP A 278 10.39 -1.92 -10.64
CA TRP A 278 10.42 -0.61 -10.00
C TRP A 278 11.85 -0.26 -9.55
N GLN A 279 12.57 -1.20 -8.94
CA GLN A 279 13.95 -0.98 -8.47
C GLN A 279 14.93 -0.73 -9.62
N GLN A 280 14.74 -1.35 -10.77
CA GLN A 280 15.53 -1.12 -11.98
C GLN A 280 15.24 0.24 -12.62
N ASN A 281 14.02 0.76 -12.47
CA ASN A 281 13.56 2.03 -13.03
C ASN A 281 13.68 3.23 -12.06
N LYS A 282 14.52 3.13 -11.01
CA LYS A 282 14.79 4.21 -10.02
C LYS A 282 15.39 5.51 -10.58
N GLY A 283 15.61 5.61 -11.89
CA GLY A 283 16.06 6.82 -12.58
C GLY A 283 15.02 7.95 -12.63
N HIS A 284 13.77 7.70 -12.23
CA HIS A 284 12.75 8.75 -12.10
C HIS A 284 12.64 9.17 -10.64
N ASN A 285 13.08 10.39 -10.32
CA ASN A 285 12.95 11.01 -8.99
C ASN A 285 11.66 10.56 -8.28
N GLU A 286 11.81 9.76 -7.22
CA GLU A 286 10.71 9.46 -6.32
C GLU A 286 10.22 10.80 -5.75
N PHE A 287 8.92 11.06 -5.81
CA PHE A 287 8.37 12.23 -5.13
C PHE A 287 8.57 11.98 -3.64
N ILE A 288 9.62 12.58 -3.07
CA ILE A 288 9.78 12.59 -1.62
C ILE A 288 8.68 13.52 -1.10
N LEU A 289 7.66 12.91 -0.53
CA LEU A 289 6.59 13.55 0.20
C LEU A 289 7.14 14.58 1.20
N GLN A 290 6.93 15.87 0.90
CA GLN A 290 7.29 16.98 1.78
C GLN A 290 6.31 17.14 2.97
N SER A 291 5.12 16.54 2.91
CA SER A 291 4.06 16.75 3.91
C SER A 291 4.36 16.11 5.27
N LYS A 292 4.97 14.91 5.30
CA LYS A 292 5.26 14.19 6.57
C LYS A 292 6.62 14.47 7.21
N VAL A 293 7.50 15.26 6.59
CA VAL A 293 8.71 15.74 7.31
C VAL A 293 8.32 16.77 8.38
N LYS A 294 7.19 17.47 8.22
CA LYS A 294 6.74 18.51 9.16
C LYS A 294 5.90 17.99 10.34
N SER A 295 5.33 16.78 10.26
CA SER A 295 4.44 16.25 11.30
C SER A 295 5.10 15.25 12.26
N LEU A 296 6.36 14.88 12.01
CA LEU A 296 7.14 13.93 12.82
C LEU A 296 8.24 14.62 13.66
N ILE A 297 8.22 15.96 13.68
CA ILE A 297 9.07 16.82 14.53
C ILE A 297 8.19 17.44 15.62
#